data_AF-A0A2A6NW51-F1
#
_entry.id   AF-A0A2A6NW51-F1
#
_cell.length_a   1.000
_cell.length_b   1.000
_cell.length_c   1.000
_cell.angle_alpha   90.00
_cell.angle_beta   90.00
_cell.angle_gamma   90.00
#
_symmetry.space_group_name_H-M   'P 1'
#
loop_
_entity.id
_entity.type
_entity.pdbx_description
1 polymer ?
#
loop_
_entity_poly.entity_id
_entity_poly.type
_entity_poly.pdbx_seq_one_letter_code
_entity_poly.pdbx_strand_id
1 'polypeptide(L)'
;MQTYGCERCGSHGGALTPCELSANGTLLAEATVHLHADKNRPAPFTIVKVALDDGPVIRTLLADGSAAVAPGQRVTGRLAAVGQSESGETVLDLRFSIAS
;
A
#
# COMPACT_ATOMS: atom_id res chain seq x y z
N MET A 1 3.69 -18.11 -6.23
CA MET A 1 3.23 -18.69 -4.95
C MET A 1 4.34 -18.48 -3.94
N GLN A 2 4.02 -17.96 -2.75
CA GLN A 2 5.03 -17.59 -1.75
C GLN A 2 5.66 -18.88 -1.14
N THR A 3 6.98 -18.92 -0.98
CA THR A 3 7.72 -20.14 -0.55
C THR A 3 8.38 -20.00 0.83
N TYR A 4 8.38 -18.80 1.41
CA TYR A 4 9.09 -18.49 2.66
C TYR A 4 8.45 -19.09 3.93
N GLY A 5 7.22 -19.59 3.85
CA GLY A 5 6.52 -20.24 4.97
C GLY A 5 5.83 -19.28 5.94
N CYS A 6 5.08 -19.87 6.89
CA CYS A 6 4.37 -19.17 7.97
C CYS A 6 5.28 -19.03 9.20
N GLU A 7 5.48 -17.80 9.68
CA GLU A 7 6.32 -17.52 10.86
C GLU A 7 5.76 -18.09 12.16
N ARG A 8 4.46 -18.43 12.20
CA ARG A 8 3.81 -18.98 13.40
C ARG A 8 3.91 -20.51 13.50
N CYS A 9 3.76 -21.23 12.38
CA CYS A 9 3.64 -22.70 12.39
C CYS A 9 4.62 -23.42 11.44
N GLY A 10 5.41 -22.70 10.64
CA GLY A 10 6.37 -23.28 9.70
C GLY A 10 5.77 -23.91 8.44
N SER A 11 4.44 -23.93 8.27
CA SER A 11 3.78 -24.39 7.04
C SER A 11 4.28 -23.60 5.82
N HIS A 12 4.57 -24.27 4.71
CA HIS A 12 5.16 -23.68 3.51
C HIS A 12 4.72 -24.42 2.24
N GLY A 13 5.03 -23.86 1.07
CA GLY A 13 4.69 -24.48 -0.21
C GLY A 13 3.18 -24.68 -0.37
N GLY A 14 2.77 -25.89 -0.75
CA GLY A 14 1.36 -26.24 -0.95
C GLY A 14 0.48 -26.23 0.31
N ALA A 15 1.08 -26.10 1.51
CA ALA A 15 0.33 -25.93 2.75
C ALA A 15 -0.20 -24.49 2.94
N LEU A 16 0.10 -23.58 2.02
CA LEU A 16 -0.36 -22.18 2.05
C LEU A 16 -1.24 -21.91 0.84
N THR A 17 -2.32 -21.18 1.07
CA THR A 17 -3.30 -20.85 0.04
C THR A 17 -3.31 -19.34 -0.18
N PRO A 18 -3.32 -18.86 -1.44
CA PRO A 18 -3.57 -17.46 -1.73
C PRO A 18 -4.87 -16.99 -1.08
N CYS A 19 -4.87 -15.80 -0.51
CA CYS A 19 -6.03 -15.17 0.08
C CYS A 19 -6.16 -13.75 -0.49
N GLU A 20 -7.36 -13.39 -0.92
CA GLU A 20 -7.65 -12.02 -1.30
C GLU A 20 -7.78 -11.16 -0.04
N LEU A 21 -7.20 -9.96 -0.10
CA LEU A 21 -7.27 -8.98 0.99
C LEU A 21 -8.10 -7.78 0.52
N SER A 22 -9.06 -7.39 1.35
CA SER A 22 -9.78 -6.13 1.25
C SER A 22 -8.78 -4.97 1.24
N ALA A 23 -8.96 -4.08 0.26
CA ALA A 23 -8.22 -2.83 0.21
C ALA A 23 -8.84 -1.74 1.11
N ASN A 24 -9.61 -2.13 2.13
CA ASN A 24 -10.19 -1.21 3.10
C ASN A 24 -9.45 -1.33 4.44
N GLY A 25 -9.30 -0.20 5.13
CA GLY A 25 -8.58 -0.19 6.39
C GLY A 25 -8.69 1.10 7.17
N THR A 26 -8.02 1.11 8.32
CA THR A 26 -7.90 2.26 9.21
C THR A 26 -6.49 2.82 9.11
N LEU A 27 -6.37 4.13 8.91
CA LEU A 27 -5.08 4.81 8.92
C LEU A 27 -4.49 4.80 10.34
N LEU A 28 -3.27 4.29 10.48
CA LEU A 28 -2.54 4.26 11.76
C LEU A 28 -1.58 5.43 11.90
N ALA A 29 -0.93 5.82 10.81
CA ALA A 29 0.07 6.89 10.79
C ALA A 29 0.23 7.46 9.38
N GLU A 30 0.69 8.70 9.29
CA GLU A 30 1.09 9.35 8.06
C GLU A 30 2.37 10.17 8.25
N ALA A 31 3.15 10.32 7.19
CA ALA A 31 4.35 11.15 7.18
C ALA A 31 4.59 11.73 5.78
N THR A 32 4.69 13.05 5.69
CA THR A 32 4.99 13.74 4.44
C THR A 32 6.49 13.83 4.21
N VAL A 33 6.93 13.30 3.07
CA VAL A 33 8.31 13.37 2.59
C VAL A 33 8.47 14.63 1.76
N HIS A 34 9.22 15.61 2.26
CA HIS A 34 9.50 16.86 1.56
C HIS A 34 10.78 16.81 0.70
N LEU A 35 11.71 15.92 1.03
CA LEU A 35 12.96 15.72 0.29
C LEU A 35 13.19 14.23 0.09
N HIS A 36 13.44 13.82 -1.15
CA HIS A 36 13.70 12.43 -1.51
C HIS A 36 14.97 12.34 -2.38
N ALA A 37 15.77 11.29 -2.16
CA ALA A 37 17.07 11.14 -2.82
C ALA A 37 16.94 10.74 -4.30
N ASP A 38 15.92 9.94 -4.63
CA ASP A 38 15.60 9.62 -6.02
C ASP A 38 14.92 10.81 -6.69
N LYS A 39 15.61 11.38 -7.70
CA LYS A 39 15.16 12.53 -8.48
C LYS A 39 13.98 12.21 -9.39
N ASN A 40 13.75 10.94 -9.71
CA ASN A 40 12.62 10.52 -10.54
C ASN A 40 11.31 10.46 -9.76
N ARG A 41 11.37 10.67 -8.44
CA ARG A 41 10.21 10.71 -7.56
C ARG A 41 9.94 12.14 -7.08
N PRO A 42 8.94 12.83 -7.64
CA PRO A 42 8.63 14.19 -7.21
C PRO A 42 8.14 14.20 -5.76
N ALA A 43 8.75 15.06 -4.95
CA ALA A 43 8.29 15.42 -3.62
C ALA A 43 7.52 16.75 -3.69
N PRO A 44 6.55 17.03 -2.80
CA PRO A 44 6.19 16.22 -1.64
C PRO A 44 5.27 15.03 -1.96
N PHE A 45 5.36 13.97 -1.14
CA PHE A 45 4.38 12.88 -1.12
C PHE A 45 4.18 12.35 0.30
N THR A 46 3.01 11.80 0.59
CA THR A 46 2.67 11.29 1.93
C THR A 46 2.75 9.77 1.97
N ILE A 47 3.54 9.25 2.90
CA ILE A 47 3.57 7.83 3.26
C ILE A 47 2.46 7.58 4.29
N VAL A 48 1.74 6.48 4.14
CA VAL A 48 0.68 6.05 5.05
C VAL A 48 0.96 4.64 5.56
N LYS A 49 0.56 4.39 6.81
CA LYS A 49 0.50 3.06 7.40
C LYS A 49 -0.96 2.71 7.66
N VAL A 50 -1.44 1.63 7.06
CA VAL A 50 -2.87 1.24 7.08
C VAL A 50 -3.00 -0.15 7.68
N ALA A 51 -3.82 -0.29 8.72
CA ALA A 51 -4.32 -1.58 9.15
C ALA A 51 -5.47 -1.98 8.24
N LEU A 52 -5.28 -3.00 7.41
CA LEU A 52 -6.34 -3.56 6.59
C LEU A 52 -7.33 -4.32 7.48
N ASP A 53 -8.58 -4.37 7.05
CA ASP A 53 -9.65 -5.03 7.80
C ASP A 53 -9.37 -6.53 8.02
N ASP A 54 -8.65 -7.17 7.10
CA ASP A 54 -8.29 -8.58 7.18
C ASP A 54 -7.07 -8.86 8.08
N GLY A 55 -6.50 -7.83 8.70
CA GLY A 55 -5.45 -7.95 9.72
C GLY A 55 -4.06 -7.41 9.34
N PRO A 56 -3.54 -7.61 8.12
CA PRO A 56 -2.23 -7.09 7.75
C PRO A 56 -2.12 -5.57 7.88
N VAL A 57 -0.94 -5.11 8.28
CA VAL A 57 -0.61 -3.68 8.31
C VAL A 57 0.38 -3.38 7.21
N ILE A 58 -0.02 -2.53 6.26
CA ILE A 58 0.81 -2.19 5.10
C ILE A 58 1.30 -0.75 5.17
N ARG A 59 2.45 -0.50 4.57
CA ARG A 59 3.02 0.84 4.37
C ARG A 59 3.02 1.15 2.89
N THR A 60 2.34 2.22 2.51
CA THR A 60 2.26 2.67 1.11
C THR A 60 2.10 4.20 1.07
N LEU A 61 1.55 4.76 0.00
CA LEU A 61 1.38 6.18 -0.23
C LEU A 61 -0.09 6.60 -0.20
N LEU A 62 -0.31 7.85 0.17
CA LEU A 62 -1.58 8.51 -0.09
C LEU A 62 -1.74 8.72 -1.61
N ALA A 63 -2.93 8.51 -2.13
CA ALA A 63 -3.23 8.70 -3.54
C ALA A 63 -3.21 10.18 -3.91
N ASP A 64 -2.75 10.49 -5.12
CA ASP A 64 -2.66 11.88 -5.60
C ASP A 64 -4.04 12.55 -5.63
N GLY A 65 -4.09 13.82 -5.21
CA GLY A 65 -5.33 14.59 -5.09
C GLY A 65 -6.23 14.17 -3.92
N SER A 66 -5.80 13.27 -3.03
CA SER A 66 -6.55 12.97 -1.82
C SER A 66 -6.59 14.17 -0.87
N ALA A 67 -7.69 14.31 -0.15
CA ALA A 67 -7.76 15.22 1.00
C ALA A 67 -6.76 14.80 2.09
N ALA A 68 -6.41 15.75 2.95
CA ALA A 68 -5.55 15.48 4.10
C ALA A 68 -6.17 14.41 5.00
N VAL A 69 -5.33 13.51 5.49
CA VAL A 69 -5.73 12.37 6.31
C VAL A 69 -5.19 12.48 7.73
N ALA A 70 -5.86 11.83 8.67
CA ALA A 70 -5.46 11.75 10.08
C ALA A 70 -5.62 10.31 10.61
N PRO A 71 -4.78 9.86 11.55
CA PRO A 71 -4.92 8.55 12.18
C PRO A 71 -6.33 8.31 12.73
N GLY A 72 -6.82 7.08 12.60
CA GLY A 72 -8.18 6.67 12.97
C GLY A 72 -9.20 6.78 11.84
N GLN A 73 -8.89 7.47 10.74
CA GLN A 73 -9.79 7.57 9.59
C GLN A 73 -9.85 6.27 8.78
N ARG A 74 -11.01 6.05 8.14
CA ARG A 74 -11.22 4.99 7.17
C ARG A 74 -10.65 5.38 5.81
N VAL A 75 -9.96 4.43 5.21
CA VAL A 75 -9.31 4.60 3.90
C VAL A 75 -9.61 3.40 3.01
N THR A 76 -9.61 3.64 1.70
CA THR A 76 -9.78 2.62 0.66
C THR A 76 -8.63 2.68 -0.34
N GLY A 77 -8.25 1.52 -0.86
CA GLY A 77 -7.20 1.38 -1.85
C GLY A 77 -7.60 1.90 -3.21
N ARG A 78 -6.63 2.46 -3.93
CA ARG A 78 -6.75 2.98 -5.29
C ARG A 78 -5.47 2.64 -6.06
N LEU A 79 -5.61 2.15 -7.27
CA LEU A 79 -4.49 1.94 -8.17
C LEU A 79 -4.09 3.27 -8.82
N ALA A 80 -2.82 3.63 -8.69
CA ALA A 80 -2.22 4.83 -9.29
C ALA A 80 -1.16 4.43 -10.30
N ALA A 81 -1.21 4.97 -11.52
CA ALA A 81 -0.17 4.76 -12.51
C ALA A 81 1.14 5.43 -12.08
N VAL A 82 2.26 4.70 -12.15
CA VAL A 82 3.59 5.19 -11.73
C VAL A 82 4.64 5.15 -12.83
N GLY A 83 4.27 4.68 -14.01
CA GLY A 83 5.16 4.64 -15.17
C GLY A 83 4.84 3.48 -16.09
N GLN A 84 5.83 3.09 -16.89
CA GLN A 84 5.77 1.93 -17.78
C GLN A 84 6.88 0.94 -17.43
N SER A 85 6.60 -0.35 -17.59
CA SER A 85 7.60 -1.42 -17.52
C SER A 85 8.52 -1.36 -18.74
N GLU A 86 9.60 -2.17 -18.74
CA GLU A 86 10.46 -2.34 -19.91
C GLU A 86 9.71 -2.89 -21.14
N SER A 87 8.61 -3.62 -20.93
CA SER A 87 7.72 -4.11 -21.98
C SER A 87 6.67 -3.08 -22.44
N GLY A 88 6.65 -1.88 -21.86
CA GLY A 88 5.70 -0.81 -22.19
C GLY A 88 4.35 -0.90 -21.48
N GLU A 89 4.17 -1.85 -20.56
CA GLU A 89 2.92 -2.00 -19.79
C GLU A 89 2.84 -0.96 -18.68
N THR A 90 1.63 -0.46 -18.39
CA THR A 90 1.45 0.51 -17.30
C THR A 90 1.69 -0.16 -15.95
N VAL A 91 2.63 0.38 -15.17
CA VAL A 91 2.87 -0.06 -13.79
C VAL A 91 1.91 0.67 -12.87
N LEU A 92 1.18 -0.08 -12.06
CA LEU A 92 0.24 0.43 -11.08
C LEU A 92 0.78 0.21 -9.66
N ASP A 93 0.63 1.23 -8.83
CA ASP A 93 0.98 1.21 -7.42
C ASP A 93 -0.31 1.27 -6.58
N LEU A 94 -0.40 0.43 -5.55
CA LEU A 94 -1.53 0.44 -4.64
C LEU A 94 -1.36 1.56 -3.63
N ARG A 95 -2.19 2.61 -3.74
CA ARG A 95 -2.22 3.76 -2.83
C ARG A 95 -3.55 3.82 -2.09
N PHE A 96 -3.72 4.76 -1.15
CA PHE A 96 -4.95 4.91 -0.37
C PHE A 96 -5.49 6.33 -0.41
N SER A 97 -6.82 6.47 -0.35
CA SER A 97 -7.52 7.74 -0.15
C SER A 97 -8.54 7.60 0.98
N ILE A 98 -9.09 8.72 1.46
CA ILE A 98 -10.24 8.68 2.38
C ILE A 98 -11.35 7.82 1.77
N ALA A 99 -11.91 6.92 2.57
CA ALA A 99 -13.08 6.14 2.17
C ALA A 99 -14.27 7.10 2.04
N SER A 100 -14.96 7.03 0.90
CA SER A 100 -16.20 7.79 0.66
C SER A 100 -17.37 7.24 1.46
#